data_AF-A0ABD5TID8-F1
#
_entry.id   AF-A0ABD5TID8-F1
#
_cell.length_a   1.000
_cell.length_b   1.000
_cell.length_c   1.000
_cell.angle_alpha   90.00
_cell.angle_beta   90.00
_cell.angle_gamma   90.00
#
_symmetry.space_group_name_H-M   'P 1'
#
loop_
_entity.id
_entity.type
_entity.pdbx_description
1 polymer ?
#
loop_
_entity_poly.entity_id
_entity_poly.type
_entity_poly.pdbx_seq_one_letter_code
_entity_poly.pdbx_strand_id
1 'polypeptide(L)' 'MLFKTVYPIFRLCPIRRNYVLFNCNNGKVFDGNPKAIFEELRNKQNANQYKFIVTASNGVVIPENVHRVRYMFWRISFI' A
#
# COMPACT_ATOMS: atom_id res chain seq x y z
N MET A 1 16.82 -14.42 4.61
CA MET A 1 16.29 -15.80 4.60
C MET A 1 14.97 -15.92 5.35
N LEU A 2 14.85 -15.39 6.58
CA LEU A 2 13.63 -15.49 7.41
C LEU A 2 12.31 -15.19 6.67
N PHE A 3 12.24 -14.08 5.92
CA PHE A 3 11.00 -13.65 5.25
C PHE A 3 10.42 -14.69 4.27
N LYS A 4 11.27 -15.41 3.53
CA LYS A 4 10.81 -16.47 2.61
C LYS A 4 10.19 -17.64 3.36
N THR A 5 10.66 -17.92 4.57
CA THR A 5 10.18 -19.02 5.40
C THR A 5 8.87 -18.69 6.12
N VAL A 6 8.66 -17.42 6.53
CA VAL A 6 7.43 -17.01 7.26
C VAL A 6 6.30 -16.53 6.32
N TYR A 7 6.61 -16.12 5.08
CA TYR A 7 5.60 -15.70 4.09
C TYR A 7 4.44 -16.69 3.85
N PRO A 8 4.66 -18.02 3.79
CA PRO A 8 3.57 -18.98 3.64
C PRO A 8 2.56 -18.93 4.80
N ILE A 9 3.02 -18.64 6.02
CA ILE A 9 2.18 -18.53 7.22
C ILE A 9 1.32 -17.27 7.12
N PHE A 10 1.87 -16.15 6.60
CA PHE A 10 1.09 -14.93 6.38
C PHE A 10 -0.01 -15.10 5.33
N ARG A 11 0.14 -16.05 4.40
CA ARG A 11 -0.92 -16.39 3.43
C ARG A 11 -2.18 -16.98 4.07
N LEU A 12 -2.07 -17.51 5.29
CA LEU A 12 -3.19 -18.01 6.07
C LEU A 12 -3.92 -16.91 6.83
N CYS A 13 -3.34 -15.71 6.91
CA CYS A 13 -3.98 -14.58 7.56
C CYS A 13 -5.07 -13.99 6.65
N PRO A 14 -6.22 -13.61 7.22
CA PRO A 14 -7.32 -13.07 6.43
C PRO A 14 -6.90 -11.76 5.76
N ILE A 15 -6.96 -11.75 4.42
CA ILE A 15 -6.73 -10.55 3.61
C ILE A 15 -7.80 -9.52 3.95
N ARG A 16 -7.41 -8.28 4.21
CA ARG A 16 -8.36 -7.27 4.66
C ARG A 16 -9.12 -6.74 3.47
N ARG A 17 -10.43 -7.00 3.46
CA ARG A 17 -11.33 -6.42 2.46
C ARG A 17 -11.34 -4.89 2.63
N ASN A 18 -11.42 -4.18 1.51
CA ASN A 18 -11.44 -2.72 1.41
C ASN A 18 -10.10 -2.00 1.62
N TYR A 19 -8.97 -2.70 1.59
CA TYR A 19 -7.66 -2.04 1.58
C TYR A 19 -7.08 -2.06 0.16
N VAL A 20 -6.46 -0.96 -0.23
CA VAL A 20 -5.80 -0.84 -1.53
C VAL A 20 -4.38 -0.35 -1.31
N LEU A 21 -3.42 -1.15 -1.75
CA LEU A 21 -1.99 -0.86 -1.65
C LEU A 21 -1.46 -0.34 -2.98
N PHE A 22 -0.89 0.86 -2.97
CA PHE A 22 -0.16 1.41 -4.10
C PHE A 22 1.34 1.30 -3.88
N ASN A 23 2.02 0.69 -4.84
CA ASN A 23 3.47 0.62 -4.87
C ASN A 23 4.00 1.27 -6.14
N CYS A 24 4.78 2.35 -5.95
CA CYS A 24 5.46 3.08 -7.00
C CYS A 24 6.97 2.87 -6.84
N ASN A 25 7.61 2.20 -7.81
CA ASN A 25 9.06 1.97 -7.83
C ASN A 25 9.63 1.49 -6.47
N ASN A 26 9.03 0.45 -5.89
CA ASN A 26 9.42 -0.10 -4.58
C ASN A 26 9.41 0.94 -3.45
N GLY A 27 8.46 1.88 -3.53
CA GLY A 27 8.32 3.00 -2.61
C GLY A 27 9.42 4.07 -2.70
N LYS A 28 10.19 4.13 -3.78
CA LYS A 28 11.21 5.19 -3.97
C LYS A 28 10.60 6.52 -4.42
N VAL A 29 9.46 6.47 -5.09
CA VAL A 29 8.71 7.64 -5.54
C VAL A 29 7.22 7.39 -5.33
N PHE A 30 6.40 8.42 -5.41
CA PHE A 30 4.95 8.28 -5.50
C PHE A 30 4.50 9.04 -6.75
N ASP A 31 4.53 8.34 -7.89
CA ASP A 31 4.31 8.94 -9.21
C ASP A 31 3.83 7.91 -10.25
N GLY A 32 3.48 8.40 -11.44
CA GLY A 32 3.11 7.61 -12.61
C GLY A 32 1.74 6.97 -12.49
N ASN A 33 1.56 5.84 -13.19
CA ASN A 33 0.27 5.15 -13.27
C ASN A 33 -0.36 4.82 -11.90
N PRO A 34 0.38 4.31 -10.89
CA PRO A 34 -0.26 4.00 -9.61
C PRO A 34 -0.72 5.25 -8.86
N LYS A 35 -0.03 6.40 -9.03
CA LYS A 35 -0.49 7.68 -8.48
C LYS A 35 -1.76 8.15 -9.20
N ALA A 36 -1.80 8.08 -10.52
CA ALA A 36 -2.99 8.46 -11.29
C ALA A 36 -4.21 7.62 -10.88
N ILE A 37 -4.04 6.31 -10.72
CA ILE A 37 -5.11 5.41 -10.24
C ILE A 37 -5.53 5.76 -8.80
N PHE A 38 -4.57 6.07 -7.93
CA PHE A 38 -4.86 6.51 -6.57
C PHE A 38 -5.71 7.79 -6.54
N GLU A 39 -5.35 8.79 -7.35
CA GLU A 39 -6.09 10.05 -7.43
C GLU A 39 -7.50 9.84 -7.97
N GLU A 40 -7.65 9.06 -9.04
CA GLU A 40 -8.94 8.67 -9.60
C GLU A 40 -9.82 7.93 -8.59
N LEU A 41 -9.26 6.95 -7.87
CA LEU A 41 -10.01 6.20 -6.86
C LEU A 41 -10.35 7.04 -5.63
N ARG A 42 -9.49 7.97 -5.24
CA ARG A 42 -9.72 8.89 -4.12
C ARG A 42 -10.81 9.92 -4.44
N ASN A 43 -10.94 10.34 -5.69
CA ASN A 43 -11.91 11.35 -6.12
C ASN A 43 -13.32 10.78 -6.36
N LYS A 44 -13.47 9.45 -6.43
CA LYS A 44 -14.80 8.81 -6.57
C LYS A 44 -15.61 8.93 -5.27
N GLN A 45 -16.93 9.08 -5.40
CA GLN A 45 -17.85 9.15 -4.24
C GLN A 45 -17.75 7.95 -3.28
N ASN A 46 -17.34 6.78 -3.78
CA ASN A 46 -17.14 5.57 -2.97
C ASN A 46 -15.74 5.46 -2.34
N ALA A 47 -14.88 6.47 -2.47
CA ALA A 47 -13.51 6.44 -1.96
C ALA A 47 -13.43 6.16 -0.45
N ASN A 48 -14.40 6.66 0.32
CA ASN A 48 -14.47 6.47 1.78
C ASN A 48 -14.68 4.99 2.18
N GLN A 49 -15.09 4.13 1.25
CA GLN A 49 -15.20 2.70 1.52
C GLN A 49 -13.82 2.03 1.59
N TYR A 50 -12.81 2.62 0.97
CA TYR A 50 -11.47 2.05 0.85
C TYR A 50 -10.46 2.71 1.79
N LYS A 51 -9.59 1.90 2.36
CA LYS A 51 -8.40 2.34 3.10
C LYS A 51 -7.18 2.27 2.18
N PHE A 52 -6.75 3.44 1.72
CA PHE A 52 -5.61 3.56 0.84
C PHE A 52 -4.29 3.52 1.62
N ILE A 53 -3.37 2.67 1.15
CA ILE A 53 -2.03 2.52 1.69
C ILE A 53 -1.05 2.74 0.54
N VAL A 54 0.00 3.52 0.80
CA VAL A 54 1.07 3.77 -0.17
C VAL A 54 2.38 3.26 0.39
N THR A 55 3.10 2.45 -0.38
CA THR A 55 4.49 2.14 -0.02
C THR A 55 5.37 3.34 -0.33
N ALA A 56 6.06 3.89 0.67
CA ALA A 56 6.96 5.00 0.45
C ALA A 56 8.15 4.98 1.41
N SER A 57 9.33 5.34 0.91
CA SER A 57 10.56 5.52 1.67
C SER A 57 10.53 6.86 2.41
N ASN A 58 11.43 7.02 3.37
CA ASN A 58 11.58 8.31 4.06
C ASN A 58 11.96 9.39 3.04
N GLY A 59 11.26 10.52 3.07
CA GLY A 59 11.47 11.65 2.15
C GLY A 59 10.56 11.67 0.92
N VAL A 60 9.82 10.59 0.62
CA VAL A 60 8.85 10.61 -0.49
C VAL A 60 7.60 11.37 -0.08
N VAL A 61 7.26 12.44 -0.80
CA VAL A 61 6.04 13.21 -0.54
C VAL A 61 4.82 12.37 -0.91
N ILE A 62 3.91 12.19 0.05
CA ILE A 62 2.62 11.54 -0.14
C ILE A 62 1.52 12.48 0.36
N PRO A 63 0.29 12.39 -0.17
CA PRO A 63 -0.81 13.20 0.30
C PRO A 63 -1.09 13.01 1.80
N GLU A 64 -1.46 14.09 2.46
CA GLU A 64 -1.91 14.03 3.85
C GLU A 64 -3.17 13.14 3.95
N ASN A 65 -3.27 12.41 5.07
CA ASN A 65 -4.31 11.41 5.37
C ASN A 65 -4.22 10.07 4.62
N VAL A 66 -3.05 9.70 4.08
CA VAL A 66 -2.81 8.37 3.50
C VAL A 66 -1.81 7.59 4.34
N HIS A 67 -2.08 6.30 4.57
CA HIS A 67 -1.17 5.47 5.35
C HIS A 67 0.09 5.13 4.56
N ARG A 68 1.26 5.53 5.09
CA ARG A 68 2.57 5.14 4.58
C ARG A 68 2.99 3.78 5.14
N VAL A 69 3.51 2.91 4.29
CA VAL A 69 4.20 1.67 4.70
C VAL A 69 5.55 1.57 4.00
N ARG A 70 6.57 1.00 4.66
CA ARG A 70 7.88 0.76 4.04
C ARG A 70 7.81 -0.47 3.12
N TYR A 71 8.45 -0.41 1.96
CA TYR A 71 8.54 -1.54 1.05
C TYR A 71 9.18 -2.77 1.73
N MET A 72 8.62 -3.96 1.48
CA MET A 72 8.96 -5.24 2.14
C MET A 72 8.81 -5.27 3.67
N PHE A 73 8.06 -4.33 4.25
CA PHE A 73 7.69 -4.44 5.66
C PHE A 73 6.63 -5.53 5.84
N TRP A 74 6.77 -6.35 6.88
CA TRP A 74 5.91 -7.51 7.13
C TRP A 74 4.41 -7.16 7.21
N ARG A 75 4.04 -5.94 7.59
CA ARG A 75 2.63 -5.48 7.57
C ARG A 75 1.99 -5.47 6.19
N ILE A 76 2.77 -5.42 5.11
CA ILE A 76 2.26 -5.50 3.74
C ILE A 76 1.55 -6.85 3.49
N SER A 77 1.99 -7.92 4.15
CA SER A 77 1.42 -9.26 3.98
C SER A 77 0.02 -9.44 4.58
N PHE A 78 -0.50 -8.42 5.26
CA PHE A 78 -1.80 -8.43 5.96
C PHE A 78 -2.76 -7.35 5.44
N ILE A 79 -2.40 -6.69 4.35
CA ILE A 79 -3.23 -5.74 3.61
C ILE A 79 -3.99 -6.56 2.58
#